data_AF-A0A087UKW0-F1
#
_entry.id   AF-A0A087UKW0-F1
#
_cell.length_a   1.000
_cell.length_b   1.000
_cell.length_c   1.000
_cell.angle_alpha   90.00
_cell.angle_beta   90.00
_cell.angle_gamma   90.00
#
_symmetry.space_group_name_H-M   'P 1'
#
loop_
_entity.id
_entity.type
_entity.pdbx_description
1 polymer ?
#
loop_
_entity_poly.entity_id
_entity_poly.type
_entity_poly.pdbx_seq_one_letter_code
_entity_poly.pdbx_strand_id
1 'polypeptide(L)'
;MEDTRRRIEPMDLKNNFCLAEKRLEDLENNFENNEWLANKYKDLLKDQQSKGIIEECSRDAKEYFMPHRAVVRTNKDNTKVHMVFNCSLKAKLNLSLNDYLETGPNLNPNVLDIISNFRKFKIAFCADIEKAFLMIGISKEDRKFLKFLWLSENTNEDYKKVHMTRLPFGCKSLPFILSATIKRHIKQYRNNKPECVEMLISSLYVDDLYFGGNSVEEEFKLSSEAVLILRDASMILRKLKTNSEKLRSLWMQNGLSDDDDTCISDRELKVLSLKWNLVNDEFSLDIARLMECLKSLKSTTCYVLSIAAMIFDLIGFPGPFVVRIKCLLQEIWERGIGWDEELPDDVKIKWTNWCSELMVLKYCRYLNDKGDISVSFVTSESRVVPLKKLMLPRLELTAAVIGARIGKYLGDIFKDLIDKFVYWTDSLIVLFWIKGSVKQWKQFVSNRVVEVQEKSDPRSWNHCSGKDNPANLVSRGVPAQSLLEGDHWWCGPHWLKRKNNFF
;
A
#
# COMPACT_ATOMS: atom_id res chain seq x y z
N MET A 1 -27.25 7.60 11.37
CA MET A 1 -27.96 6.33 11.53
C MET A 1 -27.16 5.54 12.54
N GLU A 2 -27.63 5.50 13.79
CA GLU A 2 -27.05 4.61 14.81
C GLU A 2 -27.23 3.17 14.34
N ASP A 3 -26.14 2.42 14.26
CA ASP A 3 -26.12 1.02 13.85
C ASP A 3 -26.84 0.21 14.95
N THR A 4 -28.13 -0.07 14.75
CA THR A 4 -28.99 -0.84 15.67
C THR A 4 -28.69 -2.34 15.66
N ARG A 5 -27.47 -2.75 15.31
CA ARG A 5 -27.02 -4.13 15.51
C ARG A 5 -26.86 -4.34 17.02
N ARG A 6 -27.64 -5.28 17.57
CA ARG A 6 -27.49 -5.78 18.93
C ARG A 6 -26.00 -6.03 19.21
N ARG A 7 -25.43 -5.35 20.20
CA ARG A 7 -24.04 -5.53 20.61
C ARG A 7 -23.87 -7.00 20.96
N ILE A 8 -23.02 -7.70 20.21
CA ILE A 8 -22.81 -9.13 20.37
C ILE A 8 -21.77 -9.28 21.48
N GLU A 9 -22.15 -9.94 22.58
CA GLU A 9 -21.28 -10.04 23.75
C GLU A 9 -20.22 -11.12 23.53
N PRO A 10 -18.94 -10.90 23.87
CA PRO A 10 -17.86 -11.87 23.66
C PRO A 10 -18.13 -13.26 24.27
N MET A 11 -18.98 -13.34 25.30
CA MET A 11 -19.38 -14.59 25.95
C MET A 11 -20.27 -15.49 25.08
N ASP A 12 -20.84 -14.96 24.00
CA ASP A 12 -21.63 -15.74 23.03
C ASP A 12 -20.74 -16.51 22.03
N LEU A 13 -19.41 -16.31 22.06
CA LEU A 13 -18.48 -17.00 21.19
C LEU A 13 -18.50 -18.50 21.49
N LYS A 14 -19.06 -19.27 20.54
CA LYS A 14 -19.27 -20.71 20.71
C LYS A 14 -17.99 -21.51 20.54
N ASN A 15 -17.97 -22.68 21.17
CA ASN A 15 -16.93 -23.69 20.99
C ASN A 15 -16.85 -24.12 19.51
N ASN A 16 -15.64 -24.17 18.97
CA ASN A 16 -15.32 -24.57 17.61
C ASN A 16 -14.20 -25.63 17.54
N PHE A 17 -13.99 -26.41 18.61
CA PHE A 17 -12.90 -27.38 18.74
C PHE A 17 -12.77 -28.30 17.52
N CYS A 18 -13.82 -29.02 17.13
CA CYS A 18 -13.78 -29.94 15.97
C CYS A 18 -13.38 -29.24 14.66
N LEU A 19 -13.70 -27.94 14.51
CA LEU A 19 -13.30 -27.18 13.34
C LEU A 19 -11.82 -26.80 13.40
N ALA A 20 -11.30 -26.45 14.58
CA ALA A 20 -9.89 -26.13 14.77
C ALA A 20 -9.01 -27.39 14.66
N GLU A 21 -9.46 -28.52 15.21
CA GLU A 21 -8.83 -29.84 15.14
C GLU A 21 -8.66 -30.27 13.68
N LYS A 22 -9.74 -30.29 12.90
CA LYS A 22 -9.67 -30.58 11.46
C LYS A 22 -8.68 -29.70 10.70
N ARG A 23 -8.54 -28.43 11.07
CA ARG A 23 -7.58 -27.51 10.43
C ARG A 23 -6.14 -27.76 10.87
N LEU A 24 -5.95 -28.30 12.06
CA LEU A 24 -4.65 -28.75 12.53
C LEU A 24 -4.24 -30.04 11.80
N GLU A 25 -5.16 -30.99 11.62
CA GLU A 25 -4.94 -32.19 10.79
C GLU A 25 -4.58 -31.81 9.34
N ASP A 26 -5.28 -30.85 8.74
CA ASP A 26 -4.92 -30.31 7.41
C ASP A 26 -3.48 -29.75 7.37
N LEU A 27 -3.05 -29.10 8.46
CA LEU A 27 -1.70 -28.54 8.59
C LEU A 27 -0.65 -29.63 8.80
N GLU A 28 -0.97 -30.68 9.56
CA GLU A 28 -0.14 -31.87 9.75
C GLU A 28 0.10 -32.61 8.44
N ASN A 29 -0.96 -32.89 7.69
CA ASN A 29 -0.85 -33.48 6.36
C ASN A 29 0.05 -32.64 5.44
N ASN A 30 0.02 -31.31 5.55
CA ASN A 30 0.93 -30.44 4.80
C ASN A 30 2.38 -30.53 5.29
N PHE A 31 2.61 -30.72 6.59
CA PHE A 31 3.95 -30.94 7.15
C PHE A 31 4.55 -32.29 6.74
N GLU A 32 3.74 -33.35 6.64
CA GLU A 32 4.20 -34.64 6.10
C GLU A 32 4.71 -34.52 4.67
N ASN A 33 4.05 -33.66 3.87
CA ASN A 33 4.45 -33.39 2.49
C ASN A 33 5.56 -32.32 2.36
N ASN A 34 5.95 -31.64 3.45
CA ASN A 34 6.94 -30.56 3.44
C ASN A 34 7.72 -30.48 4.76
N GLU A 35 8.74 -31.32 4.88
CA GLU A 35 9.58 -31.45 6.08
C GLU A 35 10.27 -30.13 6.46
N TRP A 36 10.74 -29.35 5.48
CA TRP A 36 11.36 -28.04 5.73
C TRP A 36 10.38 -27.09 6.42
N LEU A 37 9.13 -27.03 5.95
CA LEU A 37 8.10 -26.18 6.55
C LEU A 37 7.75 -26.65 7.96
N ALA A 38 7.65 -27.96 8.16
CA ALA A 38 7.37 -28.56 9.46
C ALA A 38 8.42 -28.16 10.51
N ASN A 39 9.71 -28.31 10.16
CA ASN A 39 10.82 -27.95 11.04
C ASN A 39 10.83 -26.44 11.35
N LYS A 40 10.69 -25.59 10.32
CA LYS A 40 10.63 -24.13 10.53
C LYS A 40 9.44 -23.69 11.39
N TYR A 41 8.30 -24.37 11.27
CA TYR A 41 7.12 -24.06 12.07
C TYR A 41 7.28 -24.49 13.54
N LYS A 42 7.89 -25.66 13.78
CA LYS A 42 8.25 -26.13 15.13
C LYS A 42 9.26 -25.20 15.80
N ASP A 43 10.30 -24.78 15.07
CA ASP A 43 11.30 -23.81 15.55
C ASP A 43 10.65 -22.48 15.92
N LEU A 44 9.73 -21.99 15.06
CA LEU A 44 8.97 -20.76 15.32
C LEU A 44 8.17 -20.85 16.63
N LEU A 45 7.49 -21.97 16.88
CA LEU A 45 6.72 -22.16 18.11
C LEU A 45 7.60 -22.24 19.35
N LYS A 46 8.72 -22.97 19.28
CA LYS A 46 9.71 -23.02 20.37
C LYS A 46 10.27 -21.62 20.69
N ASP A 47 10.58 -20.84 19.66
CA ASP A 47 11.03 -19.44 19.81
C ASP A 47 9.95 -18.54 20.42
N GLN A 48 8.69 -18.71 20.02
CA GLN A 48 7.59 -17.93 20.58
C GLN A 48 7.31 -18.30 22.04
N GLN A 49 7.41 -19.58 22.40
CA GLN A 49 7.22 -20.05 23.77
C GLN A 49 8.33 -19.54 24.69
N SER A 50 9.60 -19.60 24.26
CA SER A 50 10.73 -19.10 25.05
C SER A 50 10.67 -17.58 25.29
N LYS A 51 10.09 -16.83 24.35
CA LYS A 51 9.85 -15.38 24.46
C LYS A 51 8.57 -15.01 25.21
N GLY A 52 7.81 -15.99 25.69
CA GLY A 52 6.53 -15.78 26.34
C GLY A 52 5.48 -15.13 25.44
N ILE A 53 5.58 -15.29 24.12
CA ILE A 53 4.59 -14.83 23.12
C ILE A 53 3.37 -15.77 23.13
N ILE A 54 3.61 -17.03 23.44
CA ILE A 54 2.61 -18.06 23.65
C ILE A 54 2.84 -18.76 24.99
N GLU A 55 1.76 -19.24 25.61
CA GLU A 55 1.80 -20.00 26.86
C GLU A 55 0.80 -21.17 26.75
N GLU A 56 1.12 -22.31 27.34
CA GLU A 56 0.18 -23.44 27.47
C GLU A 56 -0.94 -23.09 28.45
N CYS A 57 -2.18 -23.54 28.18
CA CYS A 57 -3.35 -23.23 29.00
C CYS A 57 -4.08 -24.49 29.50
N SER A 58 -4.74 -24.37 30.65
CA SER A 58 -5.48 -25.46 31.30
C SER A 58 -6.75 -25.82 30.53
N ARG A 59 -7.24 -27.05 30.73
CA ARG A 59 -8.43 -27.60 30.04
C ARG A 59 -9.73 -27.00 30.61
N ASP A 60 -10.37 -26.04 29.93
CA ASP A 60 -11.77 -25.68 30.19
C ASP A 60 -12.75 -26.27 29.17
N ALA A 61 -14.02 -26.43 29.59
CA ALA A 61 -15.07 -27.18 28.87
C ALA A 61 -15.80 -26.41 27.75
N LYS A 62 -15.63 -25.08 27.66
CA LYS A 62 -16.20 -24.24 26.58
C LYS A 62 -15.15 -23.26 26.08
N GLU A 63 -14.43 -23.64 25.03
CA GLU A 63 -13.30 -22.85 24.53
C GLU A 63 -13.41 -22.64 23.02
N TYR A 64 -13.11 -21.41 22.59
CA TYR A 64 -12.91 -21.07 21.19
C TYR A 64 -11.42 -21.17 20.86
N PHE A 65 -11.10 -21.77 19.72
CA PHE A 65 -9.74 -21.94 19.20
C PHE A 65 -9.61 -21.28 17.84
N MET A 66 -8.63 -20.42 17.68
CA MET A 66 -8.25 -19.83 16.42
C MET A 66 -7.56 -20.89 15.55
N PRO A 67 -8.14 -21.29 14.40
CA PRO A 67 -7.42 -22.12 13.44
C PRO A 67 -6.22 -21.33 12.91
N HIS A 68 -5.07 -21.99 12.73
CA HIS A 68 -3.86 -21.36 12.23
C HIS A 68 -3.32 -22.07 11.01
N ARG A 69 -2.48 -21.36 10.25
CA ARG A 69 -1.77 -21.89 9.10
C ARG A 69 -0.40 -21.26 8.99
N ALA A 70 0.52 -22.00 8.37
CA ALA A 70 1.81 -21.47 7.96
C ALA A 70 1.66 -20.60 6.70
N VAL A 71 2.16 -19.37 6.76
CA VAL A 71 2.32 -18.48 5.61
C VAL A 71 3.80 -18.29 5.36
N VAL A 72 4.27 -18.80 4.23
CA VAL A 72 5.66 -18.65 3.78
C VAL A 72 5.77 -17.36 2.98
N ARG A 73 6.64 -16.45 3.42
CA ARG A 73 7.04 -15.26 2.67
C ARG A 73 8.47 -15.46 2.17
N THR A 74 8.61 -15.59 0.86
CA THR A 74 9.89 -15.63 0.17
C THR A 74 10.29 -14.19 -0.20
N ASN A 75 11.32 -13.66 0.46
CA ASN A 75 12.04 -12.48 -0.02
C ASN A 75 13.37 -12.93 -0.63
N LYS A 76 14.01 -12.06 -1.44
CA LYS A 76 15.30 -12.36 -2.10
C LYS A 76 16.35 -12.93 -1.15
N ASP A 77 16.38 -12.46 0.11
CA ASP A 77 17.46 -12.75 1.05
C ASP A 77 17.06 -13.72 2.19
N ASN A 78 15.77 -13.97 2.40
CA ASN A 78 15.31 -14.89 3.46
C ASN A 78 13.86 -15.36 3.23
N THR A 79 13.63 -16.66 3.45
CA THR A 79 12.30 -17.25 3.52
C THR A 79 11.82 -17.28 4.96
N LYS A 80 10.82 -16.46 5.29
CA LYS A 80 10.23 -16.40 6.64
C LYS A 80 8.91 -17.15 6.69
N VAL A 81 8.74 -17.94 7.74
CA VAL A 81 7.47 -18.62 8.04
C VAL A 81 6.74 -17.81 9.12
N HIS A 82 5.50 -17.46 8.85
CA HIS A 82 4.62 -16.78 9.78
C HIS A 82 3.44 -17.67 10.16
N MET A 83 3.12 -17.71 11.45
CA MET A 83 1.87 -18.25 11.94
C MET A 83 0.76 -17.21 11.75
N VAL A 84 -0.26 -17.56 10.99
CA VAL A 84 -1.42 -16.67 10.74
C VAL A 84 -2.70 -17.38 11.14
N PHE A 85 -3.50 -16.70 11.95
CA PHE A 85 -4.77 -17.21 12.43
C PHE A 85 -5.92 -16.84 11.49
N ASN A 86 -6.85 -17.76 11.29
CA ASN A 86 -8.07 -17.53 10.52
C ASN A 86 -9.22 -17.15 11.47
N CYS A 87 -9.16 -15.95 12.02
CA CYS A 87 -10.16 -15.42 12.95
C CYS A 87 -11.52 -15.09 12.28
N SER A 88 -11.62 -15.25 10.96
CA SER A 88 -12.87 -15.10 10.19
C SER A 88 -13.57 -16.44 9.93
N LEU A 89 -12.93 -17.57 10.25
CA LEU A 89 -13.53 -18.88 10.05
C LEU A 89 -14.66 -19.11 11.05
N LYS A 90 -15.78 -19.63 10.57
CA LYS A 90 -16.97 -19.95 11.38
C LYS A 90 -17.64 -21.23 10.91
N ALA A 91 -18.18 -21.98 11.87
CA ALA A 91 -19.09 -23.07 11.59
C ALA A 91 -20.44 -22.52 11.08
N LYS A 92 -21.21 -23.36 10.40
CA LYS A 92 -22.54 -22.99 9.89
C LYS A 92 -23.42 -22.45 11.04
N LEU A 93 -24.08 -21.31 10.82
CA LEU A 93 -24.94 -20.61 11.79
C LEU A 93 -24.23 -20.00 13.02
N ASN A 94 -22.89 -20.04 13.10
CA ASN A 94 -22.13 -19.38 14.16
C ASN A 94 -21.43 -18.11 13.66
N LEU A 95 -20.97 -17.29 14.59
CA LEU A 95 -20.14 -16.11 14.33
C LEU A 95 -18.65 -16.45 14.52
N SER A 96 -17.79 -15.76 13.77
CA SER A 96 -16.33 -15.86 13.89
C SER A 96 -15.81 -14.88 14.93
N LEU A 97 -14.57 -15.05 15.42
CA LEU A 97 -13.96 -14.08 16.34
C LEU A 97 -13.95 -12.66 15.75
N ASN A 98 -13.65 -12.53 14.45
CA ASN A 98 -13.69 -11.23 13.77
C ASN A 98 -15.09 -10.63 13.70
N ASP A 99 -16.17 -11.40 13.80
CA ASP A 99 -17.52 -10.84 13.90
C ASP A 99 -17.76 -10.14 15.26
N TYR A 100 -17.04 -10.53 16.33
CA TYR A 100 -17.12 -9.94 17.67
C TYR A 100 -16.15 -8.78 17.92
N LEU A 101 -15.02 -8.75 17.22
CA LEU A 101 -14.05 -7.67 17.37
C LEU A 101 -14.60 -6.37 16.77
N GLU A 102 -14.02 -5.22 17.12
CA GLU A 102 -14.25 -3.96 16.43
C GLU A 102 -13.02 -3.62 15.59
N THR A 103 -13.20 -3.18 14.34
CA THR A 103 -12.05 -2.86 13.47
C THR A 103 -11.27 -1.64 13.98
N GLY A 104 -11.99 -0.68 14.59
CA GLY A 104 -11.45 0.63 14.95
C GLY A 104 -11.26 1.54 13.73
N PRO A 105 -11.05 2.86 13.96
CA PRO A 105 -10.75 3.80 12.88
C PRO A 105 -9.36 3.53 12.28
N ASN A 106 -9.18 3.84 10.99
CA ASN A 106 -7.86 3.81 10.38
C ASN A 106 -7.03 4.99 10.92
N LEU A 107 -5.96 4.67 11.66
CA LEU A 107 -5.04 5.66 12.21
C LEU A 107 -3.75 5.79 11.39
N ASN A 108 -3.54 4.97 10.36
CA ASN A 108 -2.36 5.11 9.51
C ASN A 108 -2.44 6.41 8.69
N PRO A 109 -1.29 7.05 8.43
CA PRO A 109 -1.23 8.16 7.49
C PRO A 109 -1.66 7.70 6.09
N ASN A 110 -2.12 8.64 5.26
CA ASN A 110 -2.49 8.32 3.90
C ASN A 110 -1.23 7.88 3.13
N VAL A 111 -1.30 6.74 2.45
CA VAL A 111 -0.19 6.16 1.69
C VAL A 111 0.35 7.14 0.64
N LEU A 112 -0.52 7.95 0.03
CA LEU A 112 -0.13 8.98 -0.94
C LEU A 112 0.65 10.12 -0.28
N ASP A 113 0.33 10.49 0.97
CA ASP A 113 1.08 11.51 1.72
C ASP A 113 2.49 11.00 1.98
N ILE A 114 2.62 9.74 2.40
CA ILE A 114 3.91 9.11 2.69
C ILE A 114 4.80 9.13 1.45
N ILE A 115 4.34 8.56 0.32
CA ILE A 115 5.18 8.48 -0.88
C ILE A 115 5.48 9.86 -1.47
N SER A 116 4.55 10.81 -1.38
CA SER A 116 4.77 12.18 -1.86
C SER A 116 5.79 12.92 -1.00
N ASN A 117 5.70 12.81 0.32
CA ASN A 117 6.67 13.38 1.25
C ASN A 117 8.04 12.71 1.13
N PHE A 118 8.08 11.39 0.94
CA PHE A 118 9.30 10.65 0.71
C PHE A 118 10.05 11.11 -0.55
N ARG A 119 9.31 11.48 -1.61
CA ARG A 119 9.85 12.00 -2.87
C ARG A 119 10.13 13.51 -2.85
N LYS A 120 9.72 14.23 -1.80
CA LYS A 120 9.80 15.70 -1.71
C LYS A 120 11.23 16.18 -1.48
N PHE A 121 12.08 15.35 -0.88
CA PHE A 121 13.33 15.78 -0.29
C PHE A 121 14.55 15.16 -0.96
N LYS A 122 15.73 15.78 -0.79
CA LYS A 122 16.99 15.29 -1.35
C LYS A 122 17.52 14.04 -0.65
N ILE A 123 17.24 13.91 0.63
CA ILE A 123 17.62 12.77 1.45
C ILE A 123 16.33 12.06 1.83
N ALA A 124 16.26 10.77 1.58
CA ALA A 124 15.19 9.92 2.03
C ALA A 124 15.75 8.77 2.85
N PHE A 125 14.97 8.29 3.80
CA PHE A 125 15.30 7.11 4.57
C PHE A 125 14.09 6.30 5.01
N CYS A 126 14.33 5.01 5.21
CA CYS A 126 13.34 4.10 5.73
C CYS A 126 13.92 3.16 6.80
N ALA A 127 13.03 2.58 7.60
CA ALA A 127 13.35 1.57 8.60
C ALA A 127 12.13 0.70 8.92
N ASP A 128 12.34 -0.50 9.47
CA ASP A 128 11.26 -1.39 9.92
C ASP A 128 11.28 -1.58 11.45
N ILE A 129 10.10 -1.62 12.06
CA ILE A 129 9.92 -2.03 13.44
C ILE A 129 9.93 -3.56 13.51
N GLU A 130 10.87 -4.12 14.26
CA GLU A 130 10.95 -5.55 14.44
C GLU A 130 9.71 -6.11 15.17
N LYS A 131 8.97 -6.99 14.48
CA LYS A 131 7.88 -7.80 15.08
C LYS A 131 6.85 -6.94 15.83
N ALA A 132 6.52 -5.77 15.26
CA ALA A 132 5.73 -4.73 15.94
C ALA A 132 4.46 -5.26 16.64
N PHE A 133 3.68 -6.10 15.97
CA PHE A 133 2.47 -6.71 16.57
C PHE A 133 2.78 -7.57 17.80
N LEU A 134 3.85 -8.37 17.76
CA LEU A 134 4.20 -9.28 18.84
C LEU A 134 4.79 -8.56 20.06
N MET A 135 5.10 -7.27 19.97
CA MET A 135 5.51 -6.48 21.13
C MET A 135 4.32 -6.03 21.99
N ILE A 136 3.11 -6.05 21.45
CA ILE A 136 1.90 -5.59 22.15
C ILE A 136 1.35 -6.72 23.02
N GLY A 137 1.33 -6.49 24.34
CA GLY A 137 0.73 -7.41 25.31
C GLY A 137 -0.79 -7.41 25.28
N ILE A 138 -1.38 -8.59 25.39
CA ILE A 138 -2.82 -8.80 25.55
C ILE A 138 -3.15 -8.98 27.03
N SER A 139 -4.24 -8.34 27.47
CA SER A 139 -4.77 -8.45 28.82
C SER A 139 -5.02 -9.91 29.18
N LYS A 140 -4.78 -10.33 30.43
CA LYS A 140 -4.95 -11.73 30.83
C LYS A 140 -6.39 -12.23 30.61
N GLU A 141 -7.37 -11.33 30.76
CA GLU A 141 -8.79 -11.61 30.60
C GLU A 141 -9.20 -11.93 29.16
N ASP A 142 -8.50 -11.33 28.18
CA ASP A 142 -8.80 -11.49 26.76
C ASP A 142 -8.05 -12.67 26.12
N ARG A 143 -6.94 -13.15 26.72
CA ARG A 143 -6.17 -14.29 26.19
C ARG A 143 -7.01 -15.55 25.99
N LYS A 144 -8.09 -15.71 26.76
CA LYS A 144 -9.03 -16.84 26.64
C LYS A 144 -9.70 -16.94 25.28
N PHE A 145 -9.80 -15.84 24.53
CA PHE A 145 -10.35 -15.80 23.17
C PHE A 145 -9.29 -16.03 22.09
N LEU A 146 -8.01 -16.09 22.47
CA LEU A 146 -6.85 -16.22 21.59
C LEU A 146 -6.15 -17.57 21.77
N LYS A 147 -6.93 -18.63 22.05
CA LYS A 147 -6.44 -20.00 22.15
C LYS A 147 -6.25 -20.61 20.76
N PHE A 148 -5.37 -21.59 20.64
CA PHE A 148 -5.20 -22.42 19.45
C PHE A 148 -4.67 -23.81 19.85
N LEU A 149 -4.85 -24.78 18.96
CA LEU A 149 -4.40 -26.16 19.16
C LEU A 149 -3.01 -26.36 18.56
N TRP A 150 -2.17 -27.14 19.22
CA TRP A 150 -0.87 -27.54 18.70
C TRP A 150 -0.58 -29.01 19.02
N LEU A 151 0.27 -29.64 18.22
CA LEU A 151 0.70 -31.03 18.44
C LEU A 151 1.39 -31.23 19.78
N SER A 152 1.00 -32.30 20.47
CA SER A 152 1.69 -32.78 21.66
C SER A 152 2.87 -33.67 21.25
N GLU A 153 4.02 -33.52 21.92
CA GLU A 153 5.14 -34.46 21.82
C GLU A 153 4.96 -35.67 22.77
N ASN A 154 3.89 -35.68 23.56
CA ASN A 154 3.63 -36.65 24.62
C ASN A 154 2.61 -37.71 24.14
N THR A 155 2.92 -39.00 24.30
CA THR A 155 2.12 -40.11 23.73
C THR A 155 0.71 -40.27 24.31
N ASN A 156 0.38 -39.57 25.40
CA ASN A 156 -0.89 -39.68 26.12
C ASN A 156 -1.90 -38.58 25.78
N GLU A 157 -1.52 -37.57 24.99
CA GLU A 157 -2.40 -36.48 24.57
C GLU A 157 -2.14 -36.19 23.10
N ASP A 158 -3.18 -36.10 22.29
CA ASP A 158 -3.03 -35.80 20.86
C ASP A 158 -2.65 -34.32 20.64
N TYR A 159 -3.14 -33.41 21.50
CA TYR A 159 -2.98 -31.97 21.31
C TYR A 159 -2.75 -31.19 22.62
N LYS A 160 -1.88 -30.17 22.52
CA LYS A 160 -1.71 -29.09 23.50
C LYS A 160 -2.65 -27.93 23.20
N LYS A 161 -3.18 -27.33 24.26
CA LYS A 161 -3.92 -26.06 24.20
C LYS A 161 -2.98 -24.93 24.55
N VAL A 162 -2.89 -23.95 23.66
CA VAL A 162 -1.97 -22.82 23.77
C VAL A 162 -2.75 -21.53 23.59
N HIS A 163 -2.36 -20.44 24.23
CA HIS A 163 -2.91 -19.11 23.95
C HIS A 163 -1.84 -18.10 23.56
N MET A 164 -2.25 -17.09 22.81
CA MET A 164 -1.39 -15.94 22.50
C MET A 164 -1.41 -14.95 23.67
N THR A 165 -0.24 -14.50 24.10
CA THR A 165 -0.09 -13.42 25.10
C THR A 165 0.13 -12.07 24.44
N ARG A 166 0.47 -12.09 23.16
CA ARG A 166 0.73 -10.94 22.30
C ARG A 166 -0.26 -10.91 21.15
N LEU A 167 -0.37 -9.75 20.51
CA LEU A 167 -1.36 -9.49 19.49
C LEU A 167 -1.15 -10.40 18.23
N PRO A 168 -2.08 -11.32 17.91
CA PRO A 168 -1.89 -12.31 16.85
C PRO A 168 -2.32 -11.81 15.46
N PHE A 169 -1.63 -12.29 14.41
CA PHE A 169 -2.02 -12.04 13.02
C PHE A 169 -3.36 -12.73 12.68
N GLY A 170 -4.31 -12.00 12.12
CA GLY A 170 -5.61 -12.52 11.69
C GLY A 170 -6.81 -11.80 12.29
N CYS A 171 -6.62 -11.10 13.41
CA CYS A 171 -7.64 -10.25 14.03
C CYS A 171 -7.91 -9.00 13.18
N LYS A 172 -9.18 -8.64 12.97
CA LYS A 172 -9.53 -7.44 12.16
C LYS A 172 -9.18 -6.12 12.85
N SER A 173 -9.08 -6.11 14.19
CA SER A 173 -8.71 -4.95 15.01
C SER A 173 -7.20 -4.66 15.01
N LEU A 174 -6.40 -5.56 14.41
CA LEU A 174 -4.95 -5.55 14.44
C LEU A 174 -4.32 -4.20 14.02
N PRO A 175 -4.70 -3.58 12.88
CA PRO A 175 -4.05 -2.36 12.42
C PRO A 175 -4.32 -1.17 13.36
N PHE A 176 -5.53 -1.08 13.90
CA PHE A 176 -5.90 -0.04 14.85
C PHE A 176 -5.11 -0.18 16.16
N ILE A 177 -5.07 -1.39 16.76
CA ILE A 177 -4.40 -1.61 18.04
C ILE A 177 -2.90 -1.26 17.94
N LEU A 178 -2.24 -1.68 16.86
CA LEU A 178 -0.84 -1.33 16.62
C LEU A 178 -0.65 0.19 16.54
N SER A 179 -1.39 0.84 15.66
CA SER A 179 -1.26 2.27 15.40
C SER A 179 -1.60 3.11 16.64
N ALA A 180 -2.66 2.74 17.36
CA ALA A 180 -3.09 3.42 18.57
C ALA A 180 -2.04 3.31 19.69
N THR A 181 -1.46 2.11 19.87
CA THR A 181 -0.42 1.85 20.87
C THR A 181 0.83 2.68 20.58
N ILE A 182 1.33 2.61 19.35
CA ILE A 182 2.54 3.35 18.95
C ILE A 182 2.28 4.87 19.05
N LYS A 183 1.16 5.37 18.54
CA LYS A 183 0.82 6.81 18.65
C LYS A 183 0.66 7.26 20.10
N ARG A 184 0.10 6.42 20.97
CA ARG A 184 -0.03 6.73 22.40
C ARG A 184 1.33 6.87 23.08
N HIS A 185 2.28 6.02 22.70
CA HIS A 185 3.66 6.06 23.18
C HIS A 185 4.39 7.31 22.68
N ILE A 186 4.43 7.53 21.36
CA ILE A 186 5.12 8.66 20.73
C ILE A 186 4.63 10.00 21.29
N LYS A 187 3.31 10.16 21.51
CA LYS A 187 2.72 11.40 22.05
C LYS A 187 3.29 11.83 23.40
N GLN A 188 3.88 10.93 24.18
CA GLN A 188 4.50 11.27 25.48
C GLN A 188 5.74 12.15 25.31
N TYR A 189 6.40 12.10 24.15
CA TYR A 189 7.61 12.85 23.86
C TYR A 189 7.34 14.23 23.22
N ARG A 190 6.08 14.63 23.05
CA ARG A 190 5.71 15.85 22.30
C ARG A 190 6.35 17.12 22.84
N ASN A 191 6.55 17.23 24.14
CA ASN A 191 7.16 18.40 24.76
C ASN A 191 8.69 18.43 24.61
N ASN A 192 9.33 17.25 24.55
CA ASN A 192 10.79 17.14 24.56
C ASN A 192 11.38 17.00 23.14
N LYS A 193 10.65 16.33 22.24
CA LYS A 193 11.08 15.99 20.86
C LYS A 193 9.93 16.23 19.86
N PRO A 194 9.42 17.47 19.74
CA PRO A 194 8.24 17.75 18.92
C PRO A 194 8.41 17.39 17.44
N GLU A 195 9.57 17.67 16.85
CA GLU A 195 9.87 17.42 15.44
C GLU A 195 9.85 15.91 15.12
N CYS A 196 10.54 15.10 15.93
CA CYS A 196 10.55 13.64 15.77
C CYS A 196 9.15 13.02 16.00
N VAL A 197 8.38 13.57 16.93
CA VAL A 197 6.99 13.14 17.17
C VAL A 197 6.11 13.39 15.96
N GLU A 198 6.16 14.58 15.36
CA GLU A 198 5.38 14.89 14.16
C GLU A 198 5.82 14.01 12.98
N MET A 199 7.14 13.83 12.78
CA MET A 199 7.68 12.90 11.79
C MET A 199 7.10 11.49 11.97
N LEU A 200 7.22 10.89 13.15
CA LEU A 200 6.73 9.52 13.39
C LEU A 200 5.21 9.41 13.19
N ILE A 201 4.45 10.43 13.55
CA ILE A 201 2.98 10.43 13.37
C ILE A 201 2.59 10.49 11.89
N SER A 202 3.31 11.26 11.07
CA SER A 202 3.01 11.45 9.64
C SER A 202 3.58 10.34 8.74
N SER A 203 4.59 9.61 9.20
CA SER A 203 5.46 8.83 8.32
C SER A 203 5.59 7.35 8.68
N LEU A 204 5.11 6.96 9.87
CA LEU A 204 5.04 5.56 10.25
C LEU A 204 3.74 4.94 9.71
N TYR A 205 3.88 3.92 8.86
CA TYR A 205 2.78 3.17 8.27
C TYR A 205 2.87 1.72 8.69
N VAL A 206 1.95 1.32 9.58
CA VAL A 206 2.00 0.00 10.22
C VAL A 206 3.34 -0.19 10.95
N ASP A 207 4.25 -1.00 10.40
CA ASP A 207 5.57 -1.31 10.94
C ASP A 207 6.73 -0.65 10.18
N ASP A 208 6.46 0.05 9.08
CA ASP A 208 7.48 0.70 8.26
C ASP A 208 7.50 2.22 8.47
N LEU A 209 8.69 2.79 8.65
CA LEU A 209 8.94 4.23 8.67
C LEU A 209 9.48 4.69 7.31
N TYR A 210 8.88 5.74 6.74
CA TYR A 210 9.33 6.34 5.49
C TYR A 210 9.38 7.87 5.61
N PHE A 211 10.58 8.44 5.61
CA PHE A 211 10.76 9.89 5.76
C PHE A 211 11.89 10.44 4.89
N GLY A 212 12.09 11.75 4.94
CA GLY A 212 13.18 12.42 4.28
C GLY A 212 13.25 13.89 4.64
N GLY A 213 14.37 14.52 4.26
CA GLY A 213 14.59 15.94 4.42
C GLY A 213 15.83 16.42 3.66
N ASN A 214 16.29 17.63 3.95
CA ASN A 214 17.30 18.31 3.15
C ASN A 214 18.66 18.47 3.83
N SER A 215 18.76 18.17 5.13
CA SER A 215 20.00 18.24 5.91
C SER A 215 20.34 16.87 6.48
N VAL A 216 21.59 16.45 6.29
CA VAL A 216 22.10 15.19 6.85
C VAL A 216 22.06 15.22 8.38
N GLU A 217 22.37 16.37 8.96
CA GLU A 217 22.44 16.60 10.40
C GLU A 217 21.05 16.50 11.04
N GLU A 218 20.04 17.12 10.43
CA GLU A 218 18.64 17.03 10.87
C GLU A 218 18.11 15.60 10.75
N GLU A 219 18.33 14.93 9.61
CA GLU A 219 17.88 13.54 9.43
C GLU A 219 18.57 12.58 10.40
N PHE A 220 19.85 12.80 10.69
CA PHE A 220 20.58 12.02 11.69
C PHE A 220 19.99 12.21 13.09
N LYS A 221 19.69 13.45 13.49
CA LYS A 221 19.02 13.76 14.77
C LYS A 221 17.66 13.07 14.86
N LEU A 222 16.81 13.25 13.85
CA LEU A 222 15.44 12.72 13.84
C LEU A 222 15.41 11.19 13.86
N SER A 223 16.25 10.53 13.05
CA SER A 223 16.36 9.07 13.02
C SER A 223 16.91 8.52 14.35
N SER A 224 17.91 9.16 14.95
CA SER A 224 18.42 8.78 16.28
C SER A 224 17.38 8.93 17.39
N GLU A 225 16.64 10.04 17.37
CA GLU A 225 15.54 10.26 18.31
C GLU A 225 14.42 9.22 18.14
N ALA A 226 14.09 8.85 16.90
CA ALA A 226 13.08 7.84 16.60
C ALA A 226 13.48 6.45 17.11
N VAL A 227 14.75 6.05 16.91
CA VAL A 227 15.29 4.80 17.45
C VAL A 227 15.12 4.77 18.98
N LEU A 228 15.48 5.85 19.67
CA LEU A 228 15.35 5.92 21.13
C LEU A 228 13.88 5.88 21.58
N ILE A 229 13.01 6.69 20.97
CA ILE A 229 11.58 6.74 21.32
C ILE A 229 10.94 5.36 21.16
N LEU A 230 11.17 4.68 20.03
CA LEU A 230 10.55 3.37 19.79
C LEU A 230 11.19 2.28 20.65
N ARG A 231 12.50 2.35 20.94
CA ARG A 231 13.17 1.42 21.85
C ARG A 231 12.59 1.45 23.26
N ASP A 232 12.18 2.62 23.75
CA ASP A 232 11.53 2.76 25.06
C ASP A 232 10.18 2.01 25.14
N ALA A 233 9.55 1.70 23.99
CA ALA A 233 8.37 0.84 23.88
C ALA A 233 8.70 -0.63 23.53
N SER A 234 9.98 -1.02 23.61
CA SER A 234 10.49 -2.30 23.08
C SER A 234 10.23 -2.51 21.58
N MET A 235 9.95 -1.44 20.84
CA MET A 235 9.75 -1.46 19.39
C MET A 235 11.10 -1.15 18.72
N ILE A 236 11.89 -2.19 18.47
CA ILE A 236 13.24 -2.00 17.90
C ILE A 236 13.11 -1.57 16.44
N LEU A 237 13.51 -0.33 16.15
CA LEU A 237 13.64 0.17 14.78
C LEU A 237 14.97 -0.30 14.19
N ARG A 238 14.92 -0.97 13.05
CA ARG A 238 16.08 -1.60 12.42
C ARG A 238 16.04 -1.42 10.90
N LYS A 239 17.08 -1.93 10.22
CA LYS A 239 17.27 -1.81 8.77
C LYS A 239 17.12 -0.37 8.29
N LEU A 240 17.80 0.54 8.98
CA LEU A 240 17.92 1.92 8.54
C LEU A 240 18.63 1.94 7.18
N LYS A 241 17.95 2.47 6.17
CA LYS A 241 18.47 2.61 4.80
C LYS A 241 18.20 4.01 4.29
N THR A 242 19.11 4.54 3.48
CA THR A 242 19.04 5.91 2.94
C THR A 242 19.76 6.04 1.61
N ASN A 243 19.34 6.98 0.76
CA ASN A 243 20.08 7.37 -0.45
C ASN A 243 21.34 8.21 -0.14
N SER A 244 21.49 8.73 1.09
CA SER A 244 22.63 9.58 1.47
C SER A 244 23.77 8.78 2.09
N GLU A 245 24.90 8.69 1.38
CA GLU A 245 26.12 8.04 1.88
C GLU A 245 26.60 8.67 3.20
N LYS A 246 26.53 10.00 3.32
CA LYS A 246 26.92 10.73 4.54
C LYS A 246 26.06 10.35 5.74
N LEU A 247 24.74 10.29 5.57
CA LEU A 247 23.81 9.91 6.64
C LEU A 247 24.05 8.46 7.09
N ARG A 248 24.27 7.58 6.11
CA ARG A 248 24.60 6.18 6.38
C ARG A 248 25.88 6.04 7.20
N SER A 249 26.96 6.74 6.81
CA SER A 249 28.20 6.74 7.58
C SER A 249 28.01 7.23 9.02
N LEU A 250 27.18 8.26 9.25
CA LEU A 250 26.87 8.72 10.60
C LEU A 250 26.12 7.67 11.42
N TRP A 251 25.16 6.96 10.84
CA TRP A 251 24.49 5.86 11.54
C TRP A 251 25.44 4.75 11.95
N MET A 252 26.35 4.35 11.07
CA MET A 252 27.34 3.30 11.36
C MET A 252 28.31 3.72 12.47
N GLN A 253 28.82 4.96 12.41
CA GLN A 253 29.71 5.51 13.43
C GLN A 253 29.05 5.59 14.82
N ASN A 254 27.72 5.72 14.87
CA ASN A 254 26.96 5.85 16.12
C ASN A 254 26.24 4.55 16.52
N GLY A 255 26.47 3.43 15.81
CA GLY A 255 25.88 2.12 16.14
C GLY A 255 24.36 2.04 15.92
N LEU A 256 23.82 2.84 15.00
CA LEU A 256 22.40 2.80 14.61
C LEU A 256 22.13 1.80 13.48
N SER A 257 23.14 1.50 12.67
CA SER A 257 23.06 0.52 11.59
C SER A 257 24.38 -0.26 11.51
N ASP A 258 24.27 -1.58 11.41
CA ASP A 258 25.40 -2.49 11.21
C ASP A 258 25.62 -2.82 9.72
N ASP A 259 24.80 -2.25 8.84
CA ASP A 259 24.66 -2.71 7.45
C ASP A 259 25.43 -1.81 6.47
N ASP A 260 26.47 -2.36 5.83
CA ASP A 260 27.39 -1.66 4.91
C ASP A 260 26.87 -1.60 3.46
N ASP A 261 25.71 -2.19 3.15
CA ASP A 261 25.06 -2.17 1.81
C ASP A 261 26.01 -2.51 0.64
N THR A 262 27.02 -3.36 0.90
CA THR A 262 28.08 -3.67 -0.06
C THR A 262 27.56 -4.51 -1.23
N CYS A 263 26.45 -5.23 -1.07
CA CYS A 263 25.83 -6.03 -2.12
C CYS A 263 24.86 -5.22 -2.99
N ILE A 264 24.85 -5.51 -4.30
CA ILE A 264 23.95 -4.85 -5.28
C ILE A 264 22.47 -5.09 -4.93
N SER A 265 22.13 -6.23 -4.31
CA SER A 265 20.77 -6.54 -3.84
C SER A 265 20.26 -5.61 -2.75
N ASP A 266 21.16 -5.09 -1.89
CA ASP A 266 20.80 -4.21 -0.78
C ASP A 266 20.54 -2.77 -1.23
N ARG A 267 20.90 -2.45 -2.48
CA ARG A 267 20.71 -1.13 -3.10
C ARG A 267 19.31 -0.94 -3.68
N GLU A 268 18.49 -1.99 -3.78
CA GLU A 268 17.09 -1.92 -4.21
C GLU A 268 16.14 -2.34 -3.09
N LEU A 269 15.36 -1.40 -2.58
CA LEU A 269 14.42 -1.63 -1.49
C LEU A 269 12.98 -1.54 -1.96
N LYS A 270 12.10 -2.25 -1.28
CA LYS A 270 10.66 -2.05 -1.45
C LYS A 270 10.18 -0.95 -0.52
N VAL A 271 9.67 0.13 -1.10
CA VAL A 271 9.02 1.24 -0.39
C VAL A 271 7.55 1.20 -0.78
N LEU A 272 6.69 0.81 0.17
CA LEU A 272 5.27 0.56 -0.07
C LEU A 272 5.06 -0.46 -1.21
N SER A 273 4.71 0.00 -2.41
CA SER A 273 4.48 -0.84 -3.60
C SER A 273 5.57 -0.75 -4.67
N LEU A 274 6.50 0.20 -4.52
CA LEU A 274 7.51 0.52 -5.52
C LEU A 274 8.88 -0.02 -5.09
N LYS A 275 9.76 -0.24 -6.07
CA LYS A 275 11.18 -0.47 -5.85
C LYS A 275 11.91 0.86 -5.88
N TRP A 276 12.71 1.12 -4.87
CA TRP A 276 13.53 2.31 -4.75
C TRP A 276 15.01 1.91 -4.82
N ASN A 277 15.73 2.51 -5.76
CA ASN A 277 17.17 2.35 -5.90
C ASN A 277 17.89 3.42 -5.09
N LEU A 278 18.66 3.01 -4.08
CA LEU A 278 19.34 3.92 -3.16
C LEU A 278 20.46 4.75 -3.82
N VAL A 279 21.10 4.22 -4.86
CA VAL A 279 22.27 4.84 -5.49
C VAL A 279 21.86 5.92 -6.47
N ASN A 280 20.90 5.60 -7.33
CA ASN A 280 20.42 6.53 -8.35
C ASN A 280 19.26 7.39 -7.85
N ASP A 281 18.68 7.05 -6.69
CA ASP A 281 17.46 7.66 -6.15
C ASP A 281 16.27 7.58 -7.12
N GLU A 282 16.06 6.37 -7.66
CA GLU A 282 15.05 6.12 -8.70
C GLU A 282 13.97 5.15 -8.19
N PHE A 283 12.72 5.45 -8.53
CA PHE A 283 11.60 4.51 -8.35
C PHE A 283 11.34 3.68 -9.60
N SER A 284 11.01 2.41 -9.41
CA SER A 284 10.57 1.48 -10.46
C SER A 284 9.46 0.56 -9.95
N LEU A 285 8.76 -0.11 -10.86
CA LEU A 285 7.67 -1.03 -10.52
C LEU A 285 8.22 -2.43 -10.20
N ASP A 286 7.66 -3.07 -9.17
CA ASP A 286 7.92 -4.49 -8.94
C ASP A 286 7.00 -5.40 -9.76
N ILE A 287 7.45 -5.74 -10.98
CA ILE A 287 6.71 -6.66 -11.87
C ILE A 287 7.23 -8.10 -11.83
N ALA A 288 8.16 -8.46 -10.92
CA ALA A 288 8.80 -9.78 -10.95
C ALA A 288 7.78 -10.92 -10.80
N ARG A 289 6.89 -10.82 -9.81
CA ARG A 289 5.80 -11.78 -9.61
C ARG A 289 4.79 -11.78 -10.75
N LEU A 290 4.52 -10.61 -11.33
CA LEU A 290 3.63 -10.46 -12.48
C LEU A 290 4.15 -11.27 -13.67
N MET A 291 5.44 -11.14 -13.95
CA MET A 291 6.12 -11.86 -15.02
C MET A 291 6.11 -13.37 -14.81
N GLU A 292 6.29 -13.81 -13.56
CA GLU A 292 6.22 -15.24 -13.23
C GLU A 292 4.81 -15.80 -13.46
N CYS A 293 3.77 -15.10 -12.99
CA CYS A 293 2.39 -15.51 -13.22
C CYS A 293 2.08 -15.61 -14.72
N LEU A 294 2.55 -14.64 -15.53
CA LEU A 294 2.32 -14.57 -16.97
C LEU A 294 2.95 -15.71 -17.78
N LYS A 295 3.90 -16.46 -17.23
CA LYS A 295 4.42 -17.69 -17.88
C LYS A 295 3.35 -18.73 -18.14
N SER A 296 2.29 -18.75 -17.31
CA SER A 296 1.18 -19.68 -17.51
C SER A 296 0.27 -19.31 -18.68
N LEU A 297 0.36 -18.08 -19.21
CA LEU A 297 -0.39 -17.56 -20.36
C LEU A 297 -1.89 -17.87 -20.35
N LYS A 298 -2.48 -18.01 -19.16
CA LYS A 298 -3.92 -18.25 -19.03
C LYS A 298 -4.70 -17.07 -19.62
N SER A 299 -5.87 -17.35 -20.13
CA SER A 299 -6.75 -16.35 -20.75
C SER A 299 -8.18 -16.48 -20.22
N THR A 300 -8.35 -16.64 -18.91
CA THR A 300 -9.67 -16.57 -18.26
C THR A 300 -9.92 -15.20 -17.63
N THR A 301 -11.19 -14.81 -17.50
CA THR A 301 -11.59 -13.52 -16.88
C THR A 301 -10.95 -13.31 -15.50
N CYS A 302 -11.03 -14.32 -14.63
CA CYS A 302 -10.43 -14.31 -13.30
C CYS A 302 -8.92 -14.07 -13.36
N TYR A 303 -8.24 -14.70 -14.31
CA TYR A 303 -6.80 -14.57 -14.46
C TYR A 303 -6.41 -13.16 -14.90
N VAL A 304 -7.08 -12.61 -15.92
CA VAL A 304 -6.86 -11.23 -16.40
C VAL A 304 -7.06 -10.23 -15.26
N LEU A 305 -8.14 -10.38 -14.48
CA LEU A 305 -8.39 -9.55 -13.31
C LEU A 305 -7.30 -9.69 -12.26
N SER A 306 -6.81 -10.90 -12.00
CA SER A 306 -5.74 -11.13 -11.04
C SER A 306 -4.44 -10.42 -11.45
N ILE A 307 -4.07 -10.47 -12.74
CA ILE A 307 -2.89 -9.79 -13.27
C ILE A 307 -3.06 -8.27 -13.19
N ALA A 308 -4.24 -7.75 -13.59
CA ALA A 308 -4.53 -6.33 -13.49
C ALA A 308 -4.44 -5.81 -12.04
N ALA A 309 -4.98 -6.58 -11.08
CA ALA A 309 -4.96 -6.24 -9.66
C ALA A 309 -3.56 -6.35 -9.02
N MET A 310 -2.66 -7.13 -9.62
CA MET A 310 -1.27 -7.24 -9.17
C MET A 310 -0.43 -6.00 -9.52
N ILE A 311 -0.87 -5.17 -10.48
CA ILE A 311 -0.23 -3.88 -10.75
C ILE A 311 -0.69 -2.87 -9.71
N PHE A 312 0.07 -2.80 -8.61
CA PHE A 312 -0.22 -1.89 -7.51
C PHE A 312 0.60 -0.59 -7.64
N ASP A 313 0.10 0.31 -8.49
CA ASP A 313 0.70 1.62 -8.75
C ASP A 313 -0.05 2.71 -7.96
N LEU A 314 0.61 3.25 -6.94
CA LEU A 314 0.03 4.23 -6.03
C LEU A 314 -0.05 5.63 -6.66
N ILE A 315 0.82 5.96 -7.62
CA ILE A 315 0.99 7.34 -8.10
C ILE A 315 0.72 7.50 -9.59
N GLY A 316 0.36 6.43 -10.31
CA GLY A 316 -0.02 6.49 -11.70
C GLY A 316 1.16 6.46 -12.67
N PHE A 317 2.31 5.91 -12.30
CA PHE A 317 3.52 5.89 -13.13
C PHE A 317 3.27 5.29 -14.54
N PRO A 318 2.87 4.01 -14.68
CA PRO A 318 2.47 3.38 -15.94
C PRO A 318 0.99 3.65 -16.29
N GLY A 319 0.37 4.72 -15.78
CA GLY A 319 -1.07 4.98 -15.94
C GLY A 319 -1.60 4.78 -17.37
N PRO A 320 -0.95 5.31 -18.42
CA PRO A 320 -1.35 5.12 -19.81
C PRO A 320 -1.28 3.67 -20.31
N PHE A 321 -0.41 2.85 -19.75
CA PHE A 321 -0.39 1.42 -20.06
C PHE A 321 -1.48 0.67 -19.27
N VAL A 322 -1.65 1.00 -17.98
CA VAL A 322 -2.59 0.33 -17.06
C VAL A 322 -4.05 0.61 -17.44
N VAL A 323 -4.37 1.78 -18.00
CA VAL A 323 -5.76 2.06 -18.42
C VAL A 323 -6.25 1.07 -19.49
N ARG A 324 -5.37 0.55 -20.36
CA ARG A 324 -5.72 -0.39 -21.41
C ARG A 324 -6.26 -1.71 -20.85
N ILE A 325 -5.66 -2.24 -19.78
CA ILE A 325 -6.15 -3.45 -19.12
C ILE A 325 -7.46 -3.20 -18.37
N LYS A 326 -7.64 -2.00 -17.79
CA LYS A 326 -8.92 -1.61 -17.17
C LYS A 326 -10.05 -1.54 -18.21
N CYS A 327 -9.79 -1.01 -19.40
CA CYS A 327 -10.74 -1.00 -20.51
C CYS A 327 -11.04 -2.41 -21.02
N LEU A 328 -10.04 -3.30 -21.11
CA LEU A 328 -10.24 -4.69 -21.49
C LEU A 328 -11.14 -5.43 -20.48
N LEU A 329 -10.96 -5.19 -19.18
CA LEU A 329 -11.84 -5.74 -18.14
C LEU A 329 -13.28 -5.24 -18.27
N GLN A 330 -13.48 -3.96 -18.60
CA GLN A 330 -14.81 -3.43 -18.90
C GLN A 330 -15.44 -4.14 -20.10
N GLU A 331 -14.70 -4.33 -21.20
CA GLU A 331 -15.16 -5.05 -22.38
C GLU A 331 -15.54 -6.50 -22.08
N ILE A 332 -14.76 -7.20 -21.24
CA ILE A 332 -15.05 -8.56 -20.78
C ILE A 332 -16.39 -8.61 -20.03
N TRP A 333 -16.62 -7.65 -19.12
CA TRP A 333 -17.87 -7.56 -18.37
C TRP A 333 -19.07 -7.19 -19.23
N GLU A 334 -18.90 -6.28 -20.20
CA GLU A 334 -19.96 -5.90 -21.15
C GLU A 334 -20.42 -7.08 -22.01
N ARG A 335 -19.49 -7.98 -22.34
CA ARG A 335 -19.78 -9.22 -23.08
C ARG A 335 -20.38 -10.33 -22.22
N GLY A 336 -20.44 -10.15 -20.90
CA GLY A 336 -21.00 -11.14 -19.98
C GLY A 336 -20.17 -12.43 -19.88
N ILE A 337 -18.87 -12.36 -20.17
CA ILE A 337 -17.97 -13.53 -20.12
C ILE A 337 -17.83 -14.00 -18.67
N GLY A 338 -17.99 -15.30 -18.44
CA GLY A 338 -17.92 -15.93 -17.13
C GLY A 338 -16.57 -15.77 -16.44
N TRP A 339 -16.56 -15.94 -15.11
CA TRP A 339 -15.36 -15.77 -14.28
C TRP A 339 -14.21 -16.72 -14.64
N ASP A 340 -14.54 -17.99 -14.85
CA ASP A 340 -13.58 -19.05 -15.21
C ASP A 340 -13.61 -19.38 -16.72
N GLU A 341 -14.36 -18.61 -17.51
CA GLU A 341 -14.50 -18.81 -18.95
C GLU A 341 -13.29 -18.28 -19.70
N GLU A 342 -12.91 -18.97 -20.77
CA GLU A 342 -11.84 -18.56 -21.69
C GLU A 342 -12.26 -17.33 -22.51
N LEU A 343 -11.31 -16.43 -22.74
CA LEU A 343 -11.54 -15.23 -23.53
C LEU A 343 -11.79 -15.57 -25.01
N PRO A 344 -12.78 -14.94 -25.66
CA PRO A 344 -12.94 -14.98 -27.12
C PRO A 344 -11.67 -14.52 -27.83
N ASP A 345 -11.42 -15.05 -29.03
CA ASP A 345 -10.16 -14.84 -29.76
C ASP A 345 -9.77 -13.36 -29.92
N ASP A 346 -10.73 -12.49 -30.22
CA ASP A 346 -10.48 -11.06 -30.40
C ASP A 346 -10.05 -10.36 -29.09
N VAL A 347 -10.66 -10.74 -27.96
CA VAL A 347 -10.30 -10.26 -26.61
C VAL A 347 -8.97 -10.86 -26.17
N LYS A 348 -8.73 -12.14 -26.49
CA LYS A 348 -7.50 -12.87 -26.20
C LYS A 348 -6.31 -12.28 -26.96
N ILE A 349 -6.49 -11.81 -28.18
CA ILE A 349 -5.44 -11.09 -28.94
C ILE A 349 -5.07 -9.80 -28.22
N LYS A 350 -6.05 -8.98 -27.80
CA LYS A 350 -5.79 -7.75 -27.03
C LYS A 350 -5.05 -8.04 -25.72
N TRP A 351 -5.49 -9.08 -25.00
CA TRP A 351 -4.84 -9.58 -23.79
C TRP A 351 -3.38 -9.96 -24.03
N THR A 352 -3.13 -10.82 -25.01
CA THR A 352 -1.80 -11.33 -25.32
C THR A 352 -0.85 -10.21 -25.76
N ASN A 353 -1.34 -9.26 -26.56
CA ASN A 353 -0.58 -8.08 -26.96
C ASN A 353 -0.22 -7.20 -25.75
N TRP A 354 -1.17 -6.98 -24.84
CA TRP A 354 -0.88 -6.22 -23.62
C TRP A 354 0.16 -6.94 -22.74
N CYS A 355 0.08 -8.27 -22.63
CA CYS A 355 1.06 -9.07 -21.88
C CYS A 355 2.46 -9.02 -22.46
N SER A 356 2.61 -9.06 -23.80
CA SER A 356 3.94 -9.03 -24.44
C SER A 356 4.66 -7.71 -24.24
N GLU A 357 3.91 -6.61 -24.15
CA GLU A 357 4.44 -5.27 -23.89
C GLU A 357 4.92 -5.04 -22.44
N LEU A 358 4.47 -5.87 -21.49
CA LEU A 358 4.79 -5.71 -20.07
C LEU A 358 6.30 -5.81 -19.77
N MET A 359 7.03 -6.63 -20.55
CA MET A 359 8.48 -6.79 -20.43
C MET A 359 9.24 -5.46 -20.54
N VAL A 360 8.69 -4.54 -21.33
CA VAL A 360 9.32 -3.24 -21.62
C VAL A 360 9.21 -2.29 -20.42
N LEU A 361 8.12 -2.39 -19.64
CA LEU A 361 7.90 -1.54 -18.45
C LEU A 361 8.88 -1.79 -17.30
N LYS A 362 9.61 -2.90 -17.32
CA LYS A 362 10.68 -3.19 -16.35
C LYS A 362 11.72 -2.08 -16.27
N TYR A 363 11.90 -1.32 -17.36
CA TYR A 363 12.95 -0.32 -17.52
C TYR A 363 12.44 1.11 -17.42
N CYS A 364 11.21 1.32 -16.96
CA CYS A 364 10.70 2.65 -16.69
C CYS A 364 11.52 3.31 -15.57
N ARG A 365 12.30 4.34 -15.93
CA ARG A 365 13.14 5.13 -15.03
C ARG A 365 12.81 6.59 -15.22
N TYR A 366 12.81 7.34 -14.12
CA TYR A 366 12.63 8.78 -14.12
C TYR A 366 13.96 9.43 -13.72
N LEU A 367 14.59 10.14 -14.65
CA LEU A 367 15.81 10.91 -14.41
C LEU A 367 15.43 12.38 -14.18
N ASN A 368 15.97 12.97 -13.12
CA ASN A 368 15.86 14.41 -12.88
C ASN A 368 17.16 15.09 -13.30
N ASP A 369 17.13 15.84 -14.40
CA ASP A 369 18.27 16.65 -14.83
C ASP A 369 18.44 17.88 -13.92
N LYS A 370 19.69 18.13 -13.50
CA LYS A 370 20.05 19.34 -12.76
C LYS A 370 20.38 20.48 -13.73
N GLY A 371 19.48 21.47 -13.84
CA GLY A 371 19.73 22.79 -14.47
C GLY A 371 18.52 23.37 -15.25
N ASP A 372 18.28 24.67 -15.10
CA ASP A 372 17.16 25.48 -15.66
C ASP A 372 15.73 24.92 -15.40
N ILE A 373 14.68 25.60 -15.90
CA ILE A 373 13.26 25.25 -15.68
C ILE A 373 13.02 23.79 -16.12
N SER A 374 12.83 22.91 -15.14
CA SER A 374 12.53 21.51 -15.34
C SER A 374 11.03 21.23 -15.17
N VAL A 375 10.56 20.18 -15.84
CA VAL A 375 9.19 19.68 -15.73
C VAL A 375 9.28 18.21 -15.38
N SER A 376 8.54 17.81 -14.35
CA SER A 376 8.68 16.50 -13.72
C SER A 376 7.32 15.86 -13.49
N PHE A 377 7.24 14.55 -13.70
CA PHE A 377 6.06 13.77 -13.37
C PHE A 377 5.89 13.64 -11.85
N VAL A 378 4.73 14.07 -11.33
CA VAL A 378 4.37 13.92 -9.92
C VAL A 378 3.44 12.73 -9.73
N THR A 379 2.27 12.77 -10.36
CA THR A 379 1.25 11.72 -10.26
C THR A 379 0.28 11.79 -11.44
N SER A 380 -0.42 10.68 -11.72
CA SER A 380 -1.55 10.66 -12.62
C SER A 380 -2.71 9.84 -12.06
N GLU A 381 -3.91 10.13 -12.56
CA GLU A 381 -5.12 9.39 -12.21
C GLU A 381 -6.00 9.26 -13.46
N SER A 382 -6.61 8.09 -13.64
CA SER A 382 -7.54 7.83 -14.73
C SER A 382 -8.74 7.04 -14.28
N ARG A 383 -9.89 7.31 -14.92
CA ARG A 383 -11.13 6.57 -14.70
C ARG A 383 -11.65 6.03 -16.02
N VAL A 384 -12.09 4.78 -15.99
CA VAL A 384 -12.79 4.17 -17.11
C VAL A 384 -14.14 4.85 -17.30
N VAL A 385 -14.54 5.08 -18.54
CA VAL A 385 -15.80 5.74 -18.88
C VAL A 385 -16.98 4.91 -18.34
N PRO A 386 -17.98 5.51 -17.68
CA PRO A 386 -19.14 4.77 -17.22
C PRO A 386 -19.91 4.11 -18.37
N LEU A 387 -20.48 2.93 -18.11
CA LEU A 387 -21.35 2.22 -19.06
C LEU A 387 -22.55 3.08 -19.49
N LYS A 388 -23.05 3.92 -18.58
CA LYS A 388 -24.07 4.91 -18.90
C LYS A 388 -23.45 6.03 -19.75
N LYS A 389 -23.87 6.10 -21.01
CA LYS A 389 -23.38 7.10 -21.98
C LYS A 389 -23.54 8.53 -21.45
N LEU A 390 -22.41 9.20 -21.27
CA LEU A 390 -22.34 10.63 -20.97
C LEU A 390 -21.79 11.36 -22.21
N MET A 391 -22.16 12.63 -22.36
CA MET A 391 -21.57 13.48 -23.40
C MET A 391 -20.09 13.72 -23.09
N LEU A 392 -19.26 13.82 -24.13
CA LEU A 392 -17.82 14.02 -24.01
C LEU A 392 -17.46 15.21 -23.09
N PRO A 393 -18.07 16.41 -23.21
CA PRO A 393 -17.76 17.53 -22.31
C PRO A 393 -18.04 17.23 -20.83
N ARG A 394 -18.99 16.35 -20.51
CA ARG A 394 -19.27 15.94 -19.13
C ARG A 394 -18.21 15.00 -18.58
N LEU A 395 -17.60 14.18 -19.44
CA LEU A 395 -16.46 13.33 -19.10
C LEU A 395 -15.21 14.20 -18.88
N GLU A 396 -14.94 15.13 -19.79
CA GLU A 396 -13.85 16.11 -19.66
C GLU A 396 -13.99 16.97 -18.39
N LEU A 397 -15.20 17.44 -18.07
CA LEU A 397 -15.47 18.14 -16.81
C LEU A 397 -15.21 17.26 -15.59
N THR A 398 -15.49 15.96 -15.69
CA THR A 398 -15.19 15.02 -14.59
C THR A 398 -13.68 14.83 -14.45
N ALA A 399 -12.92 14.83 -15.54
CA ALA A 399 -11.46 14.85 -15.49
C ALA A 399 -10.94 16.16 -14.85
N ALA A 400 -11.55 17.32 -15.16
CA ALA A 400 -11.21 18.58 -14.49
C ALA A 400 -11.47 18.56 -12.98
N VAL A 401 -12.56 17.93 -12.52
CA VAL A 401 -12.81 17.71 -11.07
C VAL A 401 -11.69 16.90 -10.43
N ILE A 402 -11.22 15.83 -11.10
CA ILE A 402 -10.08 15.04 -10.62
C ILE A 402 -8.82 15.90 -10.56
N GLY A 403 -8.54 16.67 -11.62
CA GLY A 403 -7.41 17.61 -11.66
C GLY A 403 -7.45 18.65 -10.53
N ALA A 404 -8.62 19.22 -10.23
CA ALA A 404 -8.80 20.16 -9.12
C ALA A 404 -8.54 19.50 -7.76
N ARG A 405 -9.02 18.26 -7.55
CA ARG A 405 -8.76 17.49 -6.33
C ARG A 405 -7.27 17.20 -6.14
N ILE A 406 -6.60 16.70 -7.18
CA ILE A 406 -5.17 16.44 -7.16
C ILE A 406 -4.41 17.73 -6.89
N GLY A 407 -4.74 18.82 -7.60
CA GLY A 407 -4.04 20.09 -7.43
C GLY A 407 -4.18 20.66 -6.02
N LYS A 408 -5.38 20.59 -5.43
CA LYS A 408 -5.59 21.00 -4.03
C LYS A 408 -4.76 20.14 -3.07
N TYR A 409 -4.79 18.83 -3.25
CA TYR A 409 -4.05 17.88 -2.43
C TYR A 409 -2.53 18.08 -2.51
N LEU A 410 -1.98 18.21 -3.72
CA LEU A 410 -0.56 18.49 -3.93
C LEU A 410 -0.17 19.88 -3.38
N GLY A 411 -1.05 20.88 -3.54
CA GLY A 411 -0.87 22.20 -2.96
C GLY A 411 -0.73 22.19 -1.44
N ASP A 412 -1.44 21.28 -0.75
CA ASP A 412 -1.33 21.14 0.71
C ASP A 412 -0.02 20.42 1.13
N ILE A 413 0.42 19.40 0.37
CA ILE A 413 1.67 18.64 0.64
C ILE A 413 2.93 19.47 0.34
N PHE A 414 2.91 20.15 -0.80
CA PHE A 414 4.03 20.92 -1.33
C PHE A 414 3.86 22.42 -1.10
N LYS A 415 3.04 22.83 -0.13
CA LYS A 415 2.74 24.24 0.18
C LYS A 415 3.97 25.14 0.32
N ASP A 416 5.07 24.58 0.84
CA ASP A 416 6.33 25.30 1.08
C ASP A 416 7.27 25.32 -0.14
N LEU A 417 6.89 24.62 -1.22
CA LEU A 417 7.66 24.49 -2.47
C LEU A 417 6.92 25.04 -3.70
N ILE A 418 5.62 25.32 -3.60
CA ILE A 418 4.78 25.76 -4.72
C ILE A 418 4.45 27.25 -4.57
N ASP A 419 4.92 28.06 -5.51
CA ASP A 419 4.55 29.47 -5.61
C ASP A 419 3.19 29.68 -6.30
N LYS A 420 2.89 28.90 -7.34
CA LYS A 420 1.68 29.04 -8.16
C LYS A 420 1.20 27.67 -8.65
N PHE A 421 -0.11 27.44 -8.58
CA PHE A 421 -0.76 26.29 -9.18
C PHE A 421 -1.52 26.71 -10.44
N VAL A 422 -1.22 26.08 -11.58
CA VAL A 422 -1.83 26.37 -12.89
C VAL A 422 -2.43 25.09 -13.44
N TYR A 423 -3.65 25.18 -13.98
CA TYR A 423 -4.40 24.05 -14.53
C TYR A 423 -4.56 24.22 -16.04
N TRP A 424 -4.50 23.11 -16.76
CA TRP A 424 -4.61 23.09 -18.22
C TRP A 424 -5.67 22.07 -18.65
N THR A 425 -6.50 22.44 -19.62
CA THR A 425 -7.47 21.56 -20.27
C THR A 425 -7.49 21.82 -21.77
N ASP A 426 -7.71 20.79 -22.58
CA ASP A 426 -7.92 20.89 -24.01
C ASP A 426 -9.38 21.07 -24.41
N SER A 427 -10.28 21.17 -23.42
CA SER A 427 -11.70 21.41 -23.65
C SER A 427 -12.06 22.86 -23.38
N LEU A 428 -12.26 23.63 -24.45
CA LEU A 428 -12.78 25.00 -24.36
C LEU A 428 -14.17 25.06 -23.72
N ILE A 429 -14.99 24.01 -23.87
CA ILE A 429 -16.32 23.91 -23.24
C ILE A 429 -16.16 23.81 -21.72
N VAL A 430 -15.28 22.93 -21.25
CA VAL A 430 -15.00 22.78 -19.81
C VAL A 430 -14.39 24.06 -19.25
N LEU A 431 -13.45 24.67 -19.97
CA LEU A 431 -12.85 25.94 -19.56
C LEU A 431 -13.90 27.06 -19.42
N PHE A 432 -14.83 27.15 -20.38
CA PHE A 432 -15.95 28.08 -20.32
C PHE A 432 -16.85 27.82 -19.11
N TRP A 433 -17.18 26.56 -18.83
CA TRP A 433 -17.97 26.20 -17.65
C TRP A 433 -17.28 26.53 -16.33
N ILE A 434 -15.98 26.27 -16.21
CA ILE A 434 -15.18 26.54 -15.01
C ILE A 434 -15.09 28.05 -14.74
N LYS A 435 -14.91 28.87 -15.78
CA LYS A 435 -14.79 30.33 -15.64
C LYS A 435 -16.14 31.05 -15.50
N GLY A 436 -17.23 30.40 -15.86
CA GLY A 436 -18.58 30.98 -15.79
C GLY A 436 -19.26 30.82 -14.43
N SER A 437 -20.47 31.39 -14.33
CA SER A 437 -21.27 31.35 -13.11
C SER A 437 -22.06 30.05 -12.99
N VAL A 438 -21.92 29.34 -11.86
CA VAL A 438 -22.59 28.06 -11.58
C VAL A 438 -24.12 28.11 -11.72
N LYS A 439 -24.73 29.28 -11.51
CA LYS A 439 -26.19 29.50 -11.65
C LYS A 439 -26.69 29.29 -13.08
N GLN A 440 -25.81 29.38 -14.07
CA GLN A 440 -26.15 29.22 -15.49
C GLN A 440 -26.19 27.75 -15.91
N TRP A 441 -25.66 26.83 -15.09
CA TRP A 441 -25.44 25.45 -15.47
C TRP A 441 -26.53 24.52 -14.93
N LYS A 442 -26.91 23.51 -15.74
CA LYS A 442 -27.76 22.42 -15.26
C LYS A 442 -27.05 21.62 -14.16
N GLN A 443 -27.82 21.01 -13.27
CA GLN A 443 -27.38 20.33 -12.03
C GLN A 443 -26.07 19.54 -12.15
N PHE A 444 -25.92 18.68 -13.17
CA PHE A 444 -24.71 17.85 -13.34
C PHE A 444 -23.43 18.69 -13.49
N VAL A 445 -23.50 19.73 -14.32
CA VAL A 445 -22.37 20.63 -14.62
C VAL A 445 -22.18 21.58 -13.45
N SER A 446 -23.26 22.18 -12.94
CA SER A 446 -23.23 23.10 -11.79
C SER A 446 -22.50 22.49 -10.60
N ASN A 447 -22.89 21.29 -10.15
CA ASN A 447 -22.29 20.66 -8.97
C ASN A 447 -20.79 20.38 -9.13
N ARG A 448 -20.35 20.03 -10.35
CA ARG A 448 -18.93 19.75 -10.64
C ARG A 448 -18.12 21.03 -10.77
N VAL A 449 -18.69 22.07 -11.38
CA VAL A 449 -18.05 23.39 -11.45
C VAL A 449 -17.90 23.97 -10.05
N VAL A 450 -18.93 23.91 -9.20
CA VAL A 450 -18.83 24.32 -7.79
C VAL A 450 -17.64 23.64 -7.13
N GLU A 451 -17.52 22.32 -7.29
CA GLU A 451 -16.41 21.58 -6.69
C GLU A 451 -15.02 22.03 -7.22
N VAL A 452 -14.90 22.28 -8.53
CA VAL A 452 -13.66 22.80 -9.13
C VAL A 452 -13.32 24.18 -8.58
N GLN A 453 -14.30 25.08 -8.51
CA GLN A 453 -14.13 26.46 -8.03
C GLN A 453 -13.83 26.52 -6.52
N GLU A 454 -14.32 25.57 -5.72
CA GLU A 454 -13.97 25.44 -4.29
C GLU A 454 -12.53 24.97 -4.06
N LYS A 455 -11.97 24.18 -5.00
CA LYS A 455 -10.66 23.56 -4.88
C LYS A 455 -9.55 24.27 -5.64
N SER A 456 -9.91 25.17 -6.56
CA SER A 456 -8.96 25.87 -7.43
C SER A 456 -9.50 27.23 -7.87
N ASP A 457 -8.61 28.19 -8.09
CA ASP A 457 -9.00 29.49 -8.67
C ASP A 457 -9.36 29.31 -10.16
N PRO A 458 -10.58 29.68 -10.59
CA PRO A 458 -10.98 29.59 -12.00
C PRO A 458 -10.08 30.37 -12.97
N ARG A 459 -9.41 31.43 -12.48
CA ARG A 459 -8.46 32.24 -13.27
C ARG A 459 -7.18 31.48 -13.60
N SER A 460 -6.82 30.48 -12.79
CA SER A 460 -5.65 29.63 -12.98
C SER A 460 -5.87 28.51 -13.99
N TRP A 461 -7.07 28.38 -14.57
CA TRP A 461 -7.37 27.41 -15.63
C TRP A 461 -7.11 28.00 -17.00
N ASN A 462 -6.34 27.27 -17.82
CA ASN A 462 -5.94 27.66 -19.15
C ASN A 462 -6.24 26.57 -20.18
N HIS A 463 -6.25 26.98 -21.45
CA HIS A 463 -6.40 26.05 -22.56
C HIS A 463 -5.03 25.56 -23.03
N CYS A 464 -4.87 24.25 -23.26
CA CYS A 464 -3.77 23.69 -24.02
C CYS A 464 -4.30 22.91 -25.23
N SER A 465 -3.49 22.74 -26.27
CA SER A 465 -3.86 21.87 -27.39
C SER A 465 -3.97 20.41 -26.91
N GLY A 466 -4.92 19.64 -27.42
CA GLY A 466 -5.02 18.21 -27.12
C GLY A 466 -3.78 17.41 -27.54
N LYS A 467 -3.02 17.88 -28.53
CA LYS A 467 -1.72 17.28 -28.90
C LYS A 467 -0.63 17.50 -27.84
N ASP A 468 -0.77 18.57 -27.08
CA ASP A 468 0.15 18.95 -26.00
C ASP A 468 -0.40 18.54 -24.62
N ASN A 469 -1.51 17.81 -24.55
CA ASN A 469 -2.11 17.43 -23.27
C ASN A 469 -1.65 16.02 -22.88
N PRO A 470 -0.72 15.85 -21.92
CA PRO A 470 -0.25 14.54 -21.50
C PRO A 470 -1.37 13.69 -20.88
N ALA A 471 -2.44 14.30 -20.36
CA ALA A 471 -3.60 13.57 -19.83
C ALA A 471 -4.34 12.77 -20.92
N ASN A 472 -4.18 13.11 -22.21
CA ASN A 472 -4.74 12.32 -23.31
C ASN A 472 -4.10 10.93 -23.40
N LEU A 473 -2.83 10.79 -23.00
CA LEU A 473 -2.15 9.50 -22.97
C LEU A 473 -2.79 8.58 -21.93
N VAL A 474 -3.05 9.09 -20.72
CA VAL A 474 -3.67 8.29 -19.64
C VAL A 474 -5.16 8.03 -19.85
N SER A 475 -5.87 8.90 -20.60
CA SER A 475 -7.29 8.71 -20.89
C SER A 475 -7.54 7.72 -22.03
N ARG A 476 -6.65 7.68 -23.04
CA ARG A 476 -6.78 6.81 -24.23
C ARG A 476 -6.02 5.50 -24.09
N GLY A 477 -4.93 5.55 -23.33
CA GLY A 477 -3.96 4.50 -23.19
C GLY A 477 -2.98 4.42 -24.36
N VAL A 478 -1.75 3.99 -24.08
CA VAL A 478 -0.71 3.82 -25.10
C VAL A 478 0.08 2.51 -24.92
N PRO A 479 0.75 2.03 -25.97
CA PRO A 479 1.73 0.95 -25.86
C PRO A 479 2.88 1.26 -24.89
N ALA A 480 3.42 0.22 -24.24
CA ALA A 480 4.52 0.39 -23.29
C ALA A 480 5.75 1.03 -23.94
N GLN A 481 6.11 0.60 -25.15
CA GLN A 481 7.25 1.17 -25.90
C GLN A 481 7.06 2.67 -26.14
N SER A 482 5.88 3.08 -26.65
CA SER A 482 5.56 4.48 -26.89
C SER A 482 5.54 5.33 -25.62
N LEU A 483 5.16 4.74 -24.48
CA LEU A 483 5.22 5.41 -23.18
C LEU A 483 6.66 5.67 -22.73
N LEU A 484 7.57 4.75 -23.01
CA LEU A 484 8.97 4.84 -22.57
C LEU A 484 9.83 5.72 -23.49
N GLU A 485 9.59 5.68 -24.79
CA GLU A 485 10.27 6.53 -25.77
C GLU A 485 9.73 7.97 -25.79
N GLY A 486 8.51 8.17 -25.30
CA GLY A 486 7.83 9.46 -25.35
C GLY A 486 8.17 10.36 -24.16
N ASP A 487 8.91 11.45 -24.39
CA ASP A 487 9.16 12.48 -23.38
C ASP A 487 7.89 13.20 -22.89
N HIS A 488 6.82 13.17 -23.68
CA HIS A 488 5.62 13.95 -23.43
C HIS A 488 4.92 13.61 -22.10
N TRP A 489 4.94 12.33 -21.69
CA TRP A 489 4.35 11.89 -20.42
C TRP A 489 5.21 12.29 -19.21
N TRP A 490 6.53 12.18 -19.35
CA TRP A 490 7.50 12.34 -18.25
C TRP A 490 7.91 13.78 -18.02
N CYS A 491 8.07 14.53 -19.11
CA CYS A 491 8.59 15.89 -19.14
C CYS A 491 7.53 16.94 -19.49
N GLY A 492 6.28 16.52 -19.72
CA GLY A 492 5.21 17.39 -20.17
C GLY A 492 5.52 18.11 -21.50
N PRO A 493 4.73 19.16 -21.83
CA PRO A 493 4.92 19.91 -23.06
C PRO A 493 6.18 20.78 -23.04
N HIS A 494 6.94 20.80 -24.14
CA HIS A 494 8.17 21.59 -24.25
C HIS A 494 8.00 23.09 -23.96
N TRP A 495 6.80 23.63 -24.21
CA TRP A 495 6.54 25.04 -23.96
C TRP A 495 6.51 25.39 -22.47
N LEU A 496 6.26 24.44 -21.55
CA LEU A 496 6.39 24.69 -20.10
C LEU A 496 7.84 24.93 -19.65
N LYS A 497 8.82 24.47 -20.44
CA LYS A 497 10.25 24.70 -20.16
C LYS A 497 10.72 26.11 -20.54
N ARG A 498 9.86 26.94 -21.14
CA ARG A 498 10.20 28.30 -21.60
C ARG A 498 9.85 29.33 -20.53
N LYS A 499 10.81 30.21 -20.18
CA LYS A 499 10.66 31.31 -19.19
C LYS A 499 9.42 32.19 -19.45
N ASN A 500 9.04 32.38 -20.71
CA ASN A 500 7.97 33.30 -21.11
C ASN A 500 6.55 32.69 -21.12
N ASN A 501 6.36 31.46 -20.62
CA ASN A 501 5.05 30.80 -20.64
C ASN A 501 4.41 30.68 -19.24
N PHE A 502 5.02 31.27 -18.21
CA PHE A 502 4.45 31.41 -16.87
C PHE A 502 3.76 32.79 -16.74
N PHE A 503 2.66 33.00 -17.47
CA PHE A 503 1.83 34.21 -17.31
C PHE A 503 0.40 33.82 -16.97
#